data_AF-A0A1Y2UN41-F1
#
_entry.id   AF-A0A1Y2UN41-F1
#
_cell.length_a   1.000
_cell.length_b   1.000
_cell.length_c   1.000
_cell.angle_alpha   90.00
_cell.angle_beta   90.00
_cell.angle_gamma   90.00
#
_symmetry.space_group_name_H-M   'P 1'
#
loop_
_entity.id
_entity.type
_entity.pdbx_description
1 polymer ?
#
loop_
_entity_poly.entity_id
_entity_poly.type
_entity_poly.pdbx_seq_one_letter_code
_entity_poly.pdbx_strand_id
1 'polypeptide(L)'
;MSAPYVRHFMRLSSSLHLYRQAAIRPTKIIYHAGRIPHLRPLTSTPFRPAKVRVPLHRNTFAQVRFTLADVPPLSFWTSNARPPLIPAGEVSPDEFLAACRRYASLAIEDAPGWRQRDLSTTASRGNLGNDGTIPFSTLHYASILLMRSPAAGGHLATHILHTGVTLNYAPSVLTMARLGLKAGKLDGLQFSPAKEALERLASARNRDPHYRPDALTLMGLLHARQGTSAGDERALRFFGGASEAAAREPGAAWQWRPSAVLEQSRTYIRRKQADRAREVLRVAARELDNADVCFEYAMLLPVDDPERMPMLERAAVSGVEGAAREMGRIEALRAKEEGLSSAERREREVLADEWLGIAGDKALL
;
A
#
# COMPACT_ATOMS: atom_id res chain seq x y z
N MET A 1 -36.59 28.27 8.05
CA MET A 1 -37.05 26.89 7.85
C MET A 1 -35.85 26.08 7.37
N SER A 2 -35.16 25.42 8.30
CA SER A 2 -34.02 24.54 8.03
C SER A 2 -34.06 23.42 9.07
N ALA A 3 -34.05 22.17 8.59
CA ALA A 3 -34.19 20.96 9.39
C ALA A 3 -32.90 20.61 10.17
N PRO A 4 -33.00 20.00 11.37
CA PRO A 4 -31.85 19.46 12.08
C PRO A 4 -31.56 18.00 11.67
N TYR A 5 -30.30 17.73 11.34
CA TYR A 5 -29.76 16.38 11.16
C TYR A 5 -29.50 15.74 12.54
N VAL A 6 -30.27 14.70 12.85
CA VAL A 6 -30.12 13.85 14.03
C VAL A 6 -29.03 12.81 13.76
N ARG A 7 -27.91 12.88 14.47
CA ARG A 7 -26.94 11.77 14.57
C ARG A 7 -27.38 10.86 15.71
N HIS A 8 -27.92 9.69 15.38
CA HIS A 8 -28.11 8.62 16.35
C HIS A 8 -26.75 8.03 16.75
N PHE A 9 -26.34 8.32 17.98
CA PHE A 9 -25.30 7.58 18.69
C PHE A 9 -25.93 6.28 19.23
N MET A 10 -25.43 5.13 18.80
CA MET A 10 -25.65 3.87 19.52
C MET A 10 -24.89 3.95 20.85
N ARG A 11 -25.65 4.07 21.95
CA ARG A 11 -25.17 3.77 23.29
C ARG A 11 -25.28 2.26 23.49
N LEU A 12 -24.15 1.57 23.62
CA LEU A 12 -24.13 0.20 24.12
C LEU A 12 -23.72 0.20 25.60
N SER A 13 -24.52 -0.55 26.36
CA SER A 13 -24.54 -0.69 27.81
C SER A 13 -23.34 -1.46 28.34
N SER A 14 -22.86 -1.07 29.52
CA SER A 14 -21.86 -1.78 30.30
C SER A 14 -22.51 -2.88 31.15
N SER A 15 -22.15 -4.14 30.97
CA SER A 15 -22.45 -5.21 31.93
C SER A 15 -21.33 -6.26 32.01
N LEU A 16 -21.10 -6.70 33.24
CA LEU A 16 -19.95 -7.42 33.78
C LEU A 16 -20.01 -8.95 33.63
N HIS A 17 -18.82 -9.54 33.48
CA HIS A 17 -18.28 -10.84 33.94
C HIS A 17 -19.17 -12.10 34.13
N LEU A 18 -18.76 -13.23 33.50
CA LEU A 18 -18.21 -14.45 34.16
C LEU A 18 -17.99 -15.65 33.18
N TYR A 19 -16.75 -16.18 33.16
CA TYR A 19 -16.31 -17.59 33.01
C TYR A 19 -16.98 -18.60 32.04
N ARG A 20 -16.20 -19.18 31.10
CA ARG A 20 -15.63 -20.57 31.15
C ARG A 20 -15.02 -20.99 29.79
N GLN A 21 -13.80 -21.52 29.83
CA GLN A 21 -13.09 -22.13 28.70
C GLN A 21 -13.63 -23.53 28.38
N ALA A 22 -13.83 -23.83 27.09
CA ALA A 22 -13.89 -25.20 26.58
C ALA A 22 -13.06 -25.31 25.29
N ALA A 23 -12.07 -26.21 25.32
CA ALA A 23 -11.14 -26.48 24.23
C ALA A 23 -11.79 -27.37 23.15
N ILE A 24 -11.66 -27.00 21.88
CA ILE A 24 -12.04 -27.84 20.73
C ILE A 24 -10.77 -28.17 19.93
N ARG A 25 -10.51 -29.47 19.76
CA ARG A 25 -9.41 -30.03 18.94
C ARG A 25 -9.80 -30.03 17.45
N PRO A 26 -8.87 -29.83 16.51
CA PRO A 26 -9.18 -29.86 15.08
C PRO A 26 -9.10 -31.28 14.49
N THR A 27 -10.11 -31.68 13.71
CA THR A 27 -10.10 -32.88 12.87
C THR A 27 -9.47 -32.58 11.50
N LYS A 28 -8.45 -33.36 11.14
CA LYS A 28 -7.76 -33.37 9.85
C LYS A 28 -8.66 -34.04 8.79
N ILE A 29 -8.94 -33.34 7.69
CA ILE A 29 -9.53 -33.95 6.48
C ILE A 29 -8.40 -34.17 5.47
N ILE A 30 -8.21 -35.43 5.09
CA ILE A 30 -7.29 -35.91 4.06
C ILE A 30 -8.10 -36.08 2.77
N TYR A 31 -7.76 -35.36 1.69
CA TYR A 31 -8.29 -35.64 0.36
C TYR A 31 -7.31 -36.50 -0.42
N HIS A 32 -7.75 -37.71 -0.77
CA HIS A 32 -7.05 -38.60 -1.69
C HIS A 32 -7.29 -38.17 -3.14
N ALA A 33 -6.20 -38.27 -3.91
CA ALA A 33 -6.11 -37.97 -5.32
C ALA A 33 -6.84 -38.99 -6.20
N GLY A 34 -7.66 -38.50 -7.13
CA GLY A 34 -8.16 -39.26 -8.28
C GLY A 34 -7.66 -38.64 -9.58
N ARG A 35 -6.68 -39.29 -10.22
CA ARG A 35 -6.23 -39.00 -11.59
C ARG A 35 -7.22 -39.62 -12.57
N ILE A 36 -7.71 -38.82 -13.54
CA ILE A 36 -8.38 -39.32 -14.74
C ILE A 36 -7.51 -38.95 -15.96
N PRO A 37 -7.22 -39.89 -16.87
CA PRO A 37 -6.33 -39.67 -18.02
C PRO A 37 -7.01 -38.88 -19.15
N HIS A 38 -6.14 -38.27 -19.95
CA HIS A 38 -6.39 -37.30 -21.02
C HIS A 38 -7.26 -37.79 -22.18
N LEU A 39 -8.20 -36.94 -22.62
CA LEU A 39 -8.66 -36.89 -24.00
C LEU A 39 -8.37 -35.48 -24.53
N ARG A 40 -7.47 -35.39 -25.53
CA ARG A 40 -7.15 -34.14 -26.24
C ARG A 40 -8.22 -33.87 -27.31
N PRO A 41 -8.87 -32.70 -27.32
CA PRO A 41 -9.57 -32.23 -28.50
C PRO A 41 -8.55 -31.78 -29.55
N LEU A 42 -8.65 -32.31 -30.76
CA LEU A 42 -7.99 -31.78 -31.96
C LEU A 42 -8.72 -30.49 -32.37
N THR A 43 -8.34 -29.36 -31.78
CA THR A 43 -8.77 -28.03 -32.23
C THR A 43 -7.64 -27.33 -32.99
N SER A 44 -7.83 -27.18 -34.30
CA SER A 44 -7.02 -26.33 -35.18
C SER A 44 -7.29 -24.86 -34.83
N THR A 45 -6.62 -24.34 -33.81
CA THR A 45 -6.61 -22.91 -33.53
C THR A 45 -5.55 -22.22 -34.40
N PRO A 46 -5.84 -21.03 -34.95
CA PRO A 46 -4.91 -20.30 -35.79
C PRO A 46 -3.64 -19.94 -35.01
N PHE A 47 -2.51 -20.15 -35.66
CA PHE A 47 -1.16 -19.88 -35.18
C PHE A 47 -1.07 -18.45 -34.63
N ARG A 48 -1.07 -18.28 -33.30
CA ARG A 48 -0.73 -16.98 -32.69
C ARG A 48 0.76 -16.76 -32.98
N PRO A 49 1.16 -15.71 -33.73
CA PRO A 49 2.58 -15.43 -33.92
C PRO A 49 3.20 -15.29 -32.54
N ALA A 50 4.27 -16.06 -32.30
CA ALA A 50 5.01 -16.01 -31.05
C ALA A 50 5.43 -14.55 -30.82
N LYS A 51 4.86 -13.91 -29.79
CA LYS A 51 5.26 -12.56 -29.39
C LYS A 51 6.75 -12.64 -29.05
N VAL A 52 7.59 -12.08 -29.92
CA VAL A 52 9.03 -11.96 -29.70
C VAL A 52 9.20 -11.23 -28.36
N ARG A 53 9.65 -11.97 -27.34
CA ARG A 53 9.91 -11.40 -26.02
C ARG A 53 11.19 -10.59 -26.13
N VAL A 54 11.06 -9.28 -26.25
CA VAL A 54 12.21 -8.37 -26.17
C VAL A 54 12.87 -8.58 -24.80
N PRO A 55 14.18 -8.89 -24.74
CA PRO A 55 14.88 -9.09 -23.47
C PRO A 55 14.83 -7.80 -22.64
N LEU A 56 14.53 -7.94 -21.36
CA LEU A 56 14.44 -6.82 -20.43
C LEU A 56 15.85 -6.29 -20.15
N HIS A 57 16.07 -5.00 -20.41
CA HIS A 57 17.33 -4.31 -20.14
C HIS A 57 17.22 -3.37 -18.94
N ARG A 58 18.35 -2.99 -18.36
CA ARG A 58 18.45 -1.94 -17.33
C ARG A 58 17.78 -0.62 -17.72
N ASN A 59 17.78 -0.32 -19.01
CA ASN A 59 17.27 0.94 -19.57
C ASN A 59 15.85 0.79 -20.14
N THR A 60 15.13 -0.28 -19.82
CA THR A 60 13.78 -0.53 -20.36
C THR A 60 12.84 0.65 -20.11
N PHE A 61 12.90 1.28 -18.94
CA PHE A 61 12.07 2.43 -18.59
C PHE A 61 12.61 3.78 -19.09
N ALA A 62 13.86 3.82 -19.58
CA ALA A 62 14.44 5.00 -20.23
C ALA A 62 14.04 5.10 -21.71
N GLN A 63 13.50 4.03 -22.30
CA GLN A 63 13.02 4.06 -23.66
C GLN A 63 11.70 4.81 -23.73
N VAL A 64 11.64 5.84 -24.56
CA VAL A 64 10.39 6.55 -24.88
C VAL A 64 9.46 5.61 -25.64
N ARG A 65 8.30 5.33 -25.03
CA ARG A 65 7.26 4.43 -25.57
C ARG A 65 5.89 5.12 -25.56
N PHE A 66 5.93 6.43 -25.77
CA PHE A 66 4.78 7.32 -25.77
C PHE A 66 5.04 8.43 -26.80
N THR A 67 3.97 9.11 -27.14
CA THR A 67 3.89 10.26 -28.05
C THR A 67 3.21 11.42 -27.32
N LEU A 68 3.10 12.58 -27.97
CA LEU A 68 2.32 13.69 -27.42
C LEU A 68 0.83 13.37 -27.27
N ALA A 69 0.29 12.42 -28.04
CA ALA A 69 -1.10 11.99 -27.93
C ALA A 69 -1.38 11.20 -26.64
N ASP A 70 -0.34 10.65 -26.01
CA ASP A 70 -0.47 9.91 -24.74
C ASP A 70 -0.54 10.85 -23.51
N VAL A 71 -0.48 12.16 -23.70
CA VAL A 71 -0.73 13.14 -22.62
C VAL A 71 -2.24 13.37 -22.49
N PRO A 72 -2.86 13.06 -21.33
CA PRO A 72 -4.29 13.26 -21.15
C PRO A 72 -4.75 14.71 -21.39
N PRO A 73 -5.98 14.90 -21.87
CA PRO A 73 -6.57 16.22 -22.06
C PRO A 73 -6.83 16.91 -20.71
N LEU A 74 -7.09 18.23 -20.73
CA LEU A 74 -7.35 19.03 -19.53
C LEU A 74 -8.45 18.43 -18.63
N SER A 75 -9.51 17.89 -19.22
CA SER A 75 -10.63 17.27 -18.49
C SER A 75 -10.18 16.14 -17.57
N PHE A 76 -9.17 15.36 -17.96
CA PHE A 76 -8.59 14.34 -17.09
C PHE A 76 -7.98 14.96 -15.83
N TRP A 77 -7.17 16.00 -15.99
CA TRP A 77 -6.50 16.66 -14.88
C TRP A 77 -7.50 17.35 -13.95
N THR A 78 -8.51 18.04 -14.48
CA THR A 78 -9.60 18.66 -13.69
C THR A 78 -10.37 17.62 -12.85
N SER A 79 -10.56 16.41 -13.38
CA SER A 79 -11.26 15.34 -12.66
C SER A 79 -10.40 14.64 -11.61
N ASN A 80 -9.09 14.52 -11.83
CA ASN A 80 -8.21 13.66 -11.04
C ASN A 80 -7.25 14.40 -10.10
N ALA A 81 -6.83 15.63 -10.43
CA ALA A 81 -5.94 16.44 -9.60
C ALA A 81 -6.72 17.13 -8.47
N ARG A 82 -7.13 16.34 -7.46
CA ARG A 82 -7.94 16.80 -6.34
C ARG A 82 -7.33 16.42 -4.98
N PRO A 83 -7.57 17.20 -3.91
CA PRO A 83 -7.22 16.79 -2.55
C PRO A 83 -7.88 15.46 -2.16
N PRO A 84 -7.24 14.66 -1.28
CA PRO A 84 -5.97 14.92 -0.61
C PRO A 84 -4.74 14.49 -1.41
N LEU A 85 -4.90 13.96 -2.63
CA LEU A 85 -3.79 13.43 -3.43
C LEU A 85 -2.82 14.51 -3.87
N ILE A 86 -3.38 15.64 -4.31
CA ILE A 86 -2.65 16.87 -4.59
C ILE A 86 -3.03 17.86 -3.49
N PRO A 87 -2.08 18.34 -2.69
CA PRO A 87 -2.34 19.39 -1.70
C PRO A 87 -3.01 20.61 -2.35
N ALA A 88 -3.96 21.20 -1.62
CA ALA A 88 -4.80 22.26 -2.15
C ALA A 88 -3.95 23.46 -2.60
N GLY A 89 -4.08 23.84 -3.87
CA GLY A 89 -3.36 24.97 -4.46
C GLY A 89 -1.88 24.72 -4.78
N GLU A 90 -1.41 23.48 -4.74
CA GLU A 90 0.01 23.19 -5.03
C GLU A 90 0.31 23.18 -6.54
N VAL A 91 -0.54 22.51 -7.34
CA VAL A 91 -0.44 22.44 -8.80
C VAL A 91 -1.82 22.50 -9.43
N SER A 92 -2.02 23.39 -10.40
CA SER A 92 -3.28 23.50 -11.14
C SER A 92 -3.42 22.43 -12.26
N PRO A 93 -4.64 22.07 -12.68
CA PRO A 93 -4.85 21.19 -13.82
C PRO A 93 -4.15 21.64 -15.12
N ASP A 94 -4.09 22.95 -15.36
CA ASP A 94 -3.40 23.54 -16.51
C ASP A 94 -1.87 23.39 -16.39
N GLU A 95 -1.31 23.57 -15.20
CA GLU A 95 0.12 23.32 -14.93
C GLU A 95 0.49 21.85 -15.18
N PHE A 96 -0.37 20.90 -14.75
CA PHE A 96 -0.15 19.48 -15.05
C PHE A 96 -0.09 19.22 -16.55
N LEU A 97 -1.08 19.73 -17.29
CA LEU A 97 -1.14 19.57 -18.74
C LEU A 97 0.09 20.18 -19.43
N ALA A 98 0.44 21.41 -19.07
CA ALA A 98 1.59 22.11 -19.65
C ALA A 98 2.91 21.40 -19.34
N ALA A 99 3.13 20.99 -18.09
CA ALA A 99 4.32 20.27 -17.66
C ALA A 99 4.45 18.92 -18.37
N CYS A 100 3.37 18.13 -18.45
CA CYS A 100 3.40 16.82 -19.12
C CYS A 100 3.62 16.94 -20.63
N ARG A 101 2.99 17.91 -21.30
CA ARG A 101 3.23 18.17 -22.74
C ARG A 101 4.67 18.54 -22.99
N ARG A 102 5.21 19.51 -22.23
CA ARG A 102 6.60 19.94 -22.39
C ARG A 102 7.58 18.81 -22.10
N TYR A 103 7.36 18.05 -21.02
CA TYR A 103 8.17 16.90 -20.69
C TYR A 103 8.15 15.85 -21.82
N ALA A 104 6.97 15.54 -22.36
CA ALA A 104 6.84 14.58 -23.45
C ALA A 104 7.61 15.04 -24.71
N SER A 105 7.50 16.31 -25.10
CA SER A 105 8.29 16.87 -26.20
C SER A 105 9.80 16.72 -25.95
N LEU A 106 10.29 17.13 -24.78
CA LEU A 106 11.72 17.06 -24.42
C LEU A 106 12.24 15.63 -24.41
N ALA A 107 11.45 14.69 -23.88
CA ALA A 107 11.82 13.28 -23.83
C ALA A 107 11.87 12.65 -25.23
N ILE A 108 10.95 13.02 -26.12
CA ILE A 108 10.93 12.55 -27.52
C ILE A 108 12.12 13.11 -28.31
N GLU A 109 12.45 14.38 -28.11
CA GLU A 109 13.62 15.01 -28.74
C GLU A 109 14.95 14.43 -28.21
N ASP A 110 15.00 14.12 -26.91
CA ASP A 110 16.14 13.57 -26.16
C ASP A 110 17.47 14.33 -26.41
N ALA A 111 17.39 15.65 -26.55
CA ALA A 111 18.57 16.51 -26.73
C ALA A 111 19.57 16.33 -25.57
N PRO A 112 20.88 16.22 -25.82
CA PRO A 112 21.86 15.97 -24.75
C PRO A 112 21.73 16.95 -23.57
N GLY A 113 21.67 16.41 -22.35
CA GLY A 113 21.60 17.19 -21.11
C GLY A 113 20.25 17.83 -20.78
N TRP A 114 19.18 17.58 -21.56
CA TRP A 114 17.86 18.17 -21.32
C TRP A 114 17.33 17.95 -19.90
N ARG A 115 17.61 16.76 -19.31
CA ARG A 115 17.14 16.40 -17.97
C ARG A 115 17.69 17.34 -16.89
N GLN A 116 18.92 17.84 -17.04
CA GLN A 116 19.56 18.74 -16.09
C GLN A 116 19.21 20.21 -16.34
N ARG A 117 18.99 20.58 -17.60
CA ARG A 117 18.72 21.95 -18.02
C ARG A 117 17.26 22.34 -17.84
N ASP A 118 16.33 21.44 -18.13
CA ASP A 118 14.91 21.74 -18.25
C ASP A 118 14.07 21.28 -17.04
N LEU A 119 14.65 20.52 -16.11
CA LEU A 119 13.97 19.97 -14.95
C LEU A 119 14.62 20.43 -13.64
N SER A 120 13.80 20.79 -12.66
CA SER A 120 14.26 21.21 -11.33
C SER A 120 13.81 20.24 -10.25
N THR A 121 14.77 19.64 -9.53
CA THR A 121 14.48 18.72 -8.41
C THR A 121 14.30 19.42 -7.07
N THR A 122 14.60 20.72 -6.99
CA THR A 122 14.54 21.54 -5.77
C THR A 122 13.38 22.54 -5.75
N ALA A 123 12.75 22.80 -6.90
CA ALA A 123 11.58 23.67 -6.98
C ALA A 123 10.33 22.97 -6.41
N SER A 124 9.71 23.57 -5.40
CA SER A 124 8.57 22.99 -4.67
C SER A 124 7.22 23.67 -4.95
N ARG A 125 7.10 24.61 -5.90
CA ARG A 125 5.81 25.30 -6.17
C ARG A 125 5.51 25.52 -7.65
N GLY A 126 4.22 25.35 -7.99
CA GLY A 126 3.58 25.36 -9.30
C GLY A 126 3.58 26.68 -10.06
N ASN A 127 4.75 27.27 -10.29
CA ASN A 127 4.97 28.00 -11.53
C ASN A 127 6.07 27.24 -12.27
N LEU A 128 6.06 27.24 -13.61
CA LEU A 128 7.31 27.09 -14.36
C LEU A 128 8.33 27.95 -13.62
N GLY A 129 9.45 27.37 -13.19
CA GLY A 129 10.39 28.12 -12.37
C GLY A 129 10.67 29.46 -13.03
N ASN A 130 11.02 30.50 -12.28
CA ASN A 130 11.32 31.81 -12.88
C ASN A 130 12.44 31.70 -13.97
N ASP A 131 13.13 30.57 -14.02
CA ASP A 131 14.14 30.11 -14.98
C ASP A 131 13.59 29.32 -16.20
N GLY A 132 12.28 29.12 -16.28
CA GLY A 132 11.63 28.32 -17.30
C GLY A 132 11.81 26.81 -17.13
N THR A 133 12.20 26.28 -15.96
CA THR A 133 12.30 24.82 -15.72
C THR A 133 10.96 24.21 -15.30
N ILE A 134 10.79 22.90 -15.50
CA ILE A 134 9.65 22.14 -14.99
C ILE A 134 9.97 21.65 -13.57
N PRO A 135 9.19 22.02 -12.54
CA PRO A 135 9.33 21.45 -11.20
C PRO A 135 9.09 19.93 -11.23
N PHE A 136 10.06 19.15 -10.75
CA PHE A 136 9.97 17.69 -10.81
C PHE A 136 8.87 17.15 -9.88
N SER A 137 8.53 17.87 -8.81
CA SER A 137 7.36 17.57 -7.96
C SER A 137 6.06 17.51 -8.76
N THR A 138 5.85 18.44 -9.70
CA THR A 138 4.68 18.46 -10.59
C THR A 138 4.64 17.19 -11.46
N LEU A 139 5.77 16.82 -12.06
CA LEU A 139 5.87 15.62 -12.89
C LEU A 139 5.70 14.33 -12.07
N HIS A 140 6.19 14.32 -10.83
CA HIS A 140 6.01 13.22 -9.90
C HIS A 140 4.52 13.01 -9.59
N TYR A 141 3.82 14.06 -9.16
CA TYR A 141 2.37 14.01 -8.93
C TYR A 141 1.59 13.57 -10.17
N ALA A 142 1.94 14.12 -11.34
CA ALA A 142 1.34 13.71 -12.60
C ALA A 142 1.50 12.20 -12.84
N SER A 143 2.69 11.66 -12.56
CA SER A 143 2.97 10.23 -12.70
C SER A 143 2.11 9.37 -11.76
N ILE A 144 1.92 9.79 -10.51
CA ILE A 144 1.04 9.09 -9.56
C ILE A 144 -0.41 9.05 -10.10
N LEU A 145 -0.92 10.17 -10.62
CA LEU A 145 -2.26 10.24 -11.20
C LEU A 145 -2.41 9.35 -12.45
N LEU A 146 -1.44 9.41 -13.37
CA LEU A 146 -1.41 8.58 -14.58
C LEU A 146 -1.34 7.08 -14.26
N MET A 147 -0.60 6.68 -13.22
CA MET A 147 -0.53 5.28 -12.81
C MET A 147 -1.84 4.72 -12.27
N ARG A 148 -2.77 5.57 -11.79
CA ARG A 148 -4.12 5.13 -11.40
C ARG A 148 -5.01 4.83 -12.59
N SER A 149 -4.68 5.41 -13.75
CA SER A 149 -5.37 5.17 -15.02
C SER A 149 -4.35 4.75 -16.09
N PRO A 150 -3.78 3.53 -16.03
CA PRO A 150 -2.65 3.15 -16.89
C PRO A 150 -2.94 3.29 -18.40
N ALA A 151 -4.20 3.11 -18.81
CA ALA A 151 -4.65 3.29 -20.18
C ALA A 151 -4.48 4.74 -20.69
N ALA A 152 -4.41 5.72 -19.79
CA ALA A 152 -4.31 7.14 -20.10
C ALA A 152 -2.87 7.68 -20.12
N GLY A 153 -1.84 6.84 -19.88
CA GLY A 153 -0.44 7.32 -19.92
C GLY A 153 0.55 6.55 -19.07
N GLY A 154 0.35 5.24 -18.88
CA GLY A 154 1.23 4.42 -18.04
C GLY A 154 2.71 4.42 -18.48
N HIS A 155 2.98 4.48 -19.79
CA HIS A 155 4.34 4.58 -20.32
C HIS A 155 4.98 5.94 -20.02
N LEU A 156 4.24 7.03 -20.21
CA LEU A 156 4.68 8.38 -19.85
C LEU A 156 5.00 8.47 -18.35
N ALA A 157 4.10 7.99 -17.49
CA ALA A 157 4.30 7.98 -16.04
C ALA A 157 5.55 7.20 -15.62
N THR A 158 5.74 6.00 -16.18
CA THR A 158 6.91 5.17 -15.86
C THR A 158 8.21 5.83 -16.30
N HIS A 159 8.21 6.47 -17.46
CA HIS A 159 9.39 7.18 -17.97
C HIS A 159 9.72 8.44 -17.14
N ILE A 160 8.70 9.21 -16.72
CA ILE A 160 8.88 10.32 -15.78
C ILE A 160 9.51 9.83 -14.48
N LEU A 161 8.94 8.81 -13.85
CA LEU A 161 9.48 8.27 -12.60
C LEU A 161 10.91 7.76 -12.75
N HIS A 162 11.20 7.05 -13.85
CA HIS A 162 12.56 6.60 -14.15
C HIS A 162 13.52 7.80 -14.34
N THR A 163 13.09 8.86 -15.01
CA THR A 163 13.88 10.10 -15.10
C THR A 163 14.16 10.67 -13.72
N GLY A 164 13.18 10.65 -12.81
CA GLY A 164 13.37 11.07 -11.42
C GLY A 164 14.39 10.21 -10.68
N VAL A 165 14.40 8.90 -10.91
CA VAL A 165 15.44 7.99 -10.39
C VAL A 165 16.82 8.40 -10.88
N THR A 166 16.98 8.70 -12.17
CA THR A 166 18.28 9.12 -12.74
C THR A 166 18.77 10.44 -12.17
N LEU A 167 17.85 11.32 -11.77
CA LEU A 167 18.14 12.61 -11.13
C LEU A 167 18.26 12.50 -9.60
N ASN A 168 18.18 11.28 -9.03
CA ASN A 168 18.11 11.02 -7.59
C ASN A 168 17.00 11.80 -6.86
N TYR A 169 15.89 12.08 -7.53
CA TYR A 169 14.71 12.69 -6.91
C TYR A 169 14.02 11.68 -6.00
N ALA A 170 14.14 11.87 -4.68
CA ALA A 170 13.79 10.87 -3.67
C ALA A 170 12.35 10.33 -3.77
N PRO A 171 11.28 11.15 -3.96
CA PRO A 171 9.92 10.63 -4.12
C PRO A 171 9.77 9.65 -5.29
N SER A 172 10.44 9.91 -6.41
CA SER A 172 10.42 8.99 -7.56
C SER A 172 11.22 7.72 -7.33
N VAL A 173 12.35 7.79 -6.61
CA VAL A 173 13.11 6.61 -6.18
C VAL A 173 12.26 5.72 -5.29
N LEU A 174 11.67 6.28 -4.25
CA LEU A 174 10.78 5.59 -3.32
C LEU A 174 9.60 4.96 -4.07
N THR A 175 8.95 5.71 -4.96
CA THR A 175 7.80 5.22 -5.74
C THR A 175 8.19 4.08 -6.68
N MET A 176 9.27 4.21 -7.44
CA MET A 176 9.74 3.15 -8.34
C MET A 176 10.16 1.90 -7.58
N ALA A 177 10.85 2.05 -6.45
CA ALA A 177 11.22 0.93 -5.61
C ALA A 177 9.99 0.22 -5.03
N ARG A 178 8.96 0.98 -4.59
CA ARG A 178 7.69 0.43 -4.11
C ARG A 178 6.94 -0.32 -5.21
N LEU A 179 6.91 0.19 -6.44
CA LEU A 179 6.30 -0.51 -7.59
C LEU A 179 7.04 -1.81 -7.89
N GLY A 180 8.37 -1.76 -7.93
CA GLY A 180 9.23 -2.93 -8.10
C GLY A 180 9.00 -3.97 -7.01
N LEU A 181 8.90 -3.54 -5.75
CA LEU A 181 8.54 -4.39 -4.64
C LEU A 181 7.17 -4.98 -4.85
N LYS A 182 6.09 -4.20 -4.97
CA LYS A 182 4.72 -4.73 -5.14
C LYS A 182 4.62 -5.77 -6.27
N ALA A 183 5.33 -5.54 -7.38
CA ALA A 183 5.35 -6.45 -8.52
C ALA A 183 6.24 -7.71 -8.33
N GLY A 184 7.03 -7.80 -7.26
CA GLY A 184 8.01 -8.86 -7.04
C GLY A 184 9.19 -8.79 -8.02
N LYS A 185 9.53 -7.58 -8.49
CA LYS A 185 10.49 -7.33 -9.58
C LYS A 185 11.58 -6.33 -9.23
N LEU A 186 11.71 -5.90 -7.97
CA LEU A 186 12.73 -4.91 -7.58
C LEU A 186 14.17 -5.40 -7.89
N ASP A 187 14.42 -6.70 -7.82
CA ASP A 187 15.70 -7.31 -8.21
C ASP A 187 15.87 -7.50 -9.73
N GLY A 188 14.85 -7.17 -10.52
CA GLY A 188 14.91 -7.25 -11.98
C GLY A 188 15.74 -6.11 -12.58
N LEU A 189 16.38 -6.38 -13.72
CA LEU A 189 17.30 -5.43 -14.39
C LEU A 189 16.67 -4.04 -14.61
N GLN A 190 15.41 -3.98 -15.02
CA GLN A 190 14.68 -2.72 -15.25
C GLN A 190 14.49 -1.85 -13.99
N PHE A 191 14.55 -2.44 -12.79
CA PHE A 191 14.44 -1.73 -11.52
C PHE A 191 15.80 -1.53 -10.83
N SER A 192 16.90 -2.03 -11.41
CA SER A 192 18.24 -1.87 -10.82
C SER A 192 18.59 -0.42 -10.52
N PRO A 193 18.30 0.58 -11.38
CA PRO A 193 18.59 1.98 -11.07
C PRO A 193 17.82 2.46 -9.82
N ALA A 194 16.56 2.04 -9.67
CA ALA A 194 15.73 2.41 -8.52
C ALA A 194 16.21 1.73 -7.24
N LYS A 195 16.63 0.46 -7.32
CA LYS A 195 17.22 -0.26 -6.18
C LYS A 195 18.53 0.38 -5.72
N GLU A 196 19.45 0.67 -6.64
CA GLU A 196 20.71 1.33 -6.31
C GLU A 196 20.48 2.73 -5.71
N ALA A 197 19.51 3.48 -6.24
CA ALA A 197 19.13 4.78 -5.68
C ALA A 197 18.49 4.66 -4.29
N LEU A 198 17.67 3.64 -4.07
CA LEU A 198 17.08 3.35 -2.77
C LEU A 198 18.16 3.04 -1.72
N GLU A 199 19.15 2.22 -2.09
CA GLU A 199 20.29 1.89 -1.22
C GLU A 199 21.09 3.15 -0.83
N ARG A 200 21.25 4.10 -1.77
CA ARG A 200 21.85 5.41 -1.47
C ARG A 200 21.01 6.22 -0.49
N LEU A 201 19.69 6.29 -0.68
CA LEU A 201 18.78 7.02 0.22
C LEU A 201 18.75 6.42 1.64
N ALA A 202 18.83 5.09 1.75
CA ALA A 202 18.87 4.38 3.02
C ALA A 202 20.21 4.52 3.76
N SER A 203 21.28 4.86 3.04
CA SER A 203 22.63 4.96 3.58
C SER A 203 22.75 6.04 4.65
N ALA A 204 23.59 5.78 5.67
CA ALA A 204 23.94 6.79 6.68
C ALA A 204 24.68 8.01 6.10
N ARG A 205 25.22 7.89 4.88
CA ARG A 205 25.90 8.98 4.17
C ARG A 205 24.94 9.90 3.42
N ASN A 206 23.65 9.58 3.36
CA ASN A 206 22.66 10.43 2.72
C ASN A 206 22.54 11.76 3.49
N ARG A 207 22.65 12.88 2.77
CA ARG A 207 22.59 14.24 3.33
C ARG A 207 21.16 14.75 3.46
N ASP A 208 20.19 14.12 2.79
CA ASP A 208 18.77 14.41 2.94
C ASP A 208 18.10 13.31 3.78
N PRO A 209 18.04 13.51 5.11
CA PRO A 209 17.48 12.54 6.03
C PRO A 209 15.95 12.43 5.99
N HIS A 210 15.24 13.37 5.35
CA HIS A 210 13.77 13.43 5.35
C HIS A 210 13.11 12.13 4.85
N TYR A 211 13.66 11.55 3.78
CA TYR A 211 13.14 10.33 3.13
C TYR A 211 13.78 9.03 3.64
N ARG A 212 14.72 9.13 4.58
CA ARG A 212 15.50 7.98 5.04
C ARG A 212 14.65 6.93 5.77
N PRO A 213 13.66 7.27 6.63
CA PRO A 213 12.80 6.26 7.26
C PRO A 213 12.03 5.41 6.24
N ASP A 214 11.48 6.03 5.20
CA ASP A 214 10.77 5.32 4.12
C ASP A 214 11.72 4.46 3.27
N ALA A 215 12.93 4.97 2.99
CA ALA A 215 13.94 4.18 2.29
C ALA A 215 14.35 2.93 3.07
N LEU A 216 14.62 3.07 4.37
CA LEU A 216 14.93 1.95 5.26
C LEU A 216 13.75 0.99 5.38
N THR A 217 12.51 1.50 5.41
CA THR A 217 11.30 0.68 5.39
C THR A 217 11.26 -0.22 4.16
N LEU A 218 11.48 0.31 2.95
CA LEU A 218 11.48 -0.52 1.73
C LEU A 218 12.62 -1.55 1.72
N MET A 219 13.80 -1.20 2.24
CA MET A 219 14.89 -2.16 2.39
C MET A 219 14.51 -3.29 3.35
N GLY A 220 13.82 -2.97 4.45
CA GLY A 220 13.28 -3.95 5.38
C GLY A 220 12.26 -4.89 4.71
N LEU A 221 11.32 -4.32 3.94
CA LEU A 221 10.33 -5.08 3.17
C LEU A 221 10.99 -6.00 2.14
N LEU A 222 12.02 -5.54 1.44
CA LEU A 222 12.78 -6.35 0.48
C LEU A 222 13.37 -7.60 1.15
N HIS A 223 13.98 -7.44 2.32
CA HIS A 223 14.60 -8.55 3.05
C HIS A 223 13.58 -9.48 3.70
N ALA A 224 12.47 -8.95 4.23
CA ALA A 224 11.40 -9.77 4.83
C ALA A 224 10.81 -10.75 3.82
N ARG A 225 10.67 -10.34 2.55
CA ARG A 225 10.13 -11.20 1.47
C ARG A 225 11.01 -12.37 1.09
N GLN A 226 12.28 -12.39 1.50
CA GLN A 226 13.16 -13.54 1.28
C GLN A 226 12.68 -14.76 2.06
N GLY A 227 11.95 -14.57 3.17
CA GLY A 227 11.41 -15.68 3.98
C GLY A 227 12.49 -16.56 4.62
N THR A 228 13.71 -16.04 4.79
CA THR A 228 14.83 -16.75 5.42
C THR A 228 15.15 -16.12 6.78
N SER A 229 15.75 -16.89 7.70
CA SER A 229 16.17 -16.38 9.01
C SER A 229 17.12 -15.18 8.91
N ALA A 230 18.06 -15.22 7.95
CA ALA A 230 18.98 -14.12 7.67
C ALA A 230 18.27 -12.91 7.04
N GLY A 231 17.26 -13.14 6.18
CA GLY A 231 16.38 -12.10 5.64
C GLY A 231 15.59 -11.41 6.75
N ASP A 232 14.98 -12.19 7.65
CA ASP A 232 14.23 -11.69 8.80
C ASP A 232 15.11 -10.86 9.75
N GLU A 233 16.35 -11.29 10.03
CA GLU A 233 17.29 -10.50 10.84
C GLU A 233 17.63 -9.16 10.18
N ARG A 234 17.93 -9.16 8.88
CA ARG A 234 18.19 -7.94 8.12
C ARG A 234 16.97 -7.02 8.10
N ALA A 235 15.78 -7.57 7.88
CA ALA A 235 14.54 -6.81 7.86
C ALA A 235 14.33 -6.07 9.19
N LEU A 236 14.46 -6.77 10.32
CA LEU A 236 14.34 -6.17 11.65
C LEU A 236 15.38 -5.07 11.90
N ARG A 237 16.62 -5.22 11.43
CA ARG A 237 17.63 -4.15 11.51
C ARG A 237 17.21 -2.91 10.72
N PHE A 238 16.66 -3.09 9.51
CA PHE A 238 16.19 -1.99 8.69
C PHE A 238 14.96 -1.28 9.30
N PHE A 239 13.98 -2.03 9.83
CA PHE A 239 12.83 -1.44 10.52
C PHE A 239 13.23 -0.69 11.79
N GLY A 240 14.16 -1.24 12.58
CA GLY A 240 14.74 -0.54 13.73
C GLY A 240 15.45 0.76 13.31
N GLY A 241 16.27 0.70 12.26
CA GLY A 241 16.92 1.88 11.69
C GLY A 241 15.94 2.94 11.17
N ALA A 242 14.80 2.53 10.61
CA ALA A 242 13.74 3.45 10.16
C ALA A 242 13.14 4.21 11.35
N SER A 243 12.82 3.50 12.44
CA SER A 243 12.36 4.11 13.69
C SER A 243 13.38 5.09 14.28
N GLU A 244 14.66 4.70 14.33
CA GLU A 244 15.74 5.57 14.81
C GLU A 244 15.91 6.83 13.93
N ALA A 245 15.84 6.67 12.60
CA ALA A 245 15.93 7.79 11.67
C ALA A 245 14.76 8.76 11.87
N ALA A 246 13.53 8.25 12.01
CA ALA A 246 12.35 9.07 12.26
C ALA A 246 12.42 9.81 13.61
N ALA A 247 12.96 9.16 14.66
CA ALA A 247 13.10 9.76 15.97
C ALA A 247 14.14 10.90 16.02
N ARG A 248 15.17 10.86 15.17
CA ARG A 248 16.20 11.91 15.10
C ARG A 248 15.74 13.17 14.39
N GLU A 249 14.67 13.08 13.61
CA GLU A 249 14.19 14.15 12.75
C GLU A 249 12.73 14.48 13.04
N PRO A 250 12.47 15.33 14.05
CA PRO A 250 11.12 15.82 14.32
C PRO A 250 10.55 16.49 13.05
N GLY A 251 9.52 15.87 12.46
CA GLY A 251 8.89 16.35 11.22
C GLY A 251 9.26 15.58 9.95
N ALA A 252 10.18 14.61 10.00
CA ALA A 252 10.35 13.67 8.90
C ALA A 252 9.07 12.84 8.73
N ALA A 253 8.46 12.92 7.55
CA ALA A 253 7.27 12.14 7.25
C ALA A 253 7.66 10.68 7.06
N TRP A 254 7.36 9.82 8.04
CA TRP A 254 7.49 8.38 7.87
C TRP A 254 6.20 7.81 7.27
N GLN A 255 5.97 8.08 5.99
CA GLN A 255 4.72 7.76 5.31
C GLN A 255 4.37 6.27 5.40
N TRP A 256 5.38 5.40 5.40
CA TRP A 256 5.20 3.95 5.38
C TRP A 256 5.39 3.28 6.75
N ARG A 257 5.29 4.05 7.83
CA ARG A 257 5.33 3.53 9.21
C ARG A 257 4.36 2.36 9.45
N PRO A 258 3.08 2.41 9.02
CA PRO A 258 2.18 1.26 9.20
C PRO A 258 2.68 0.00 8.50
N SER A 259 3.20 0.11 7.26
CA SER A 259 3.76 -1.04 6.53
C SER A 259 5.00 -1.62 7.20
N ALA A 260 5.87 -0.77 7.77
CA ALA A 260 7.02 -1.21 8.53
C ALA A 260 6.60 -2.00 9.78
N VAL A 261 5.67 -1.46 10.57
CA VAL A 261 5.16 -2.09 11.79
C VAL A 261 4.53 -3.44 11.51
N LEU A 262 3.65 -3.52 10.50
CA LEU A 262 2.97 -4.77 10.14
C LEU A 262 3.98 -5.85 9.75
N GLU A 263 4.90 -5.55 8.84
CA GLU A 263 5.91 -6.54 8.44
C GLU A 263 6.94 -6.85 9.53
N GLN A 264 7.28 -5.88 10.38
CA GLN A 264 8.11 -6.10 11.56
C GLN A 264 7.43 -7.09 12.52
N SER A 265 6.14 -6.92 12.79
CA SER A 265 5.37 -7.80 13.67
C SER A 265 5.26 -9.22 13.10
N ARG A 266 4.95 -9.36 11.81
CA ARG A 266 4.94 -10.65 11.08
C ARG A 266 6.31 -11.33 11.13
N THR A 267 7.38 -10.55 11.02
CA THR A 267 8.76 -11.05 11.13
C THR A 267 9.06 -11.56 12.53
N TYR A 268 8.62 -10.87 13.59
CA TYR A 268 8.74 -11.36 14.96
C TYR A 268 7.94 -12.65 15.18
N ILE A 269 6.72 -12.76 14.63
CA ILE A 269 5.90 -13.97 14.72
C ILE A 269 6.61 -15.16 14.05
N ARG A 270 7.15 -14.99 12.83
CA ARG A 270 7.94 -16.04 12.15
C ARG A 270 9.13 -16.52 12.99
N ARG A 271 9.75 -15.61 13.74
CA ARG A 271 10.86 -15.90 14.67
C ARG A 271 10.41 -16.40 16.04
N LYS A 272 9.12 -16.70 16.23
CA LYS A 272 8.53 -17.15 17.51
C LYS A 272 8.68 -16.12 18.65
N GLN A 273 8.71 -14.83 18.32
CA GLN A 273 8.83 -13.71 19.26
C GLN A 273 7.49 -12.96 19.37
N ALA A 274 6.42 -13.67 19.73
CA ALA A 274 5.06 -13.13 19.75
C ALA A 274 4.90 -11.91 20.69
N ASP A 275 5.59 -11.89 21.84
CA ASP A 275 5.51 -10.76 22.78
C ASP A 275 6.09 -9.47 22.18
N ARG A 276 7.17 -9.57 21.39
CA ARG A 276 7.74 -8.41 20.68
C ARG A 276 6.82 -7.93 19.57
N ALA A 277 6.19 -8.85 18.84
CA ALA A 277 5.19 -8.50 17.83
C ALA A 277 4.02 -7.74 18.47
N ARG A 278 3.48 -8.26 19.59
CA ARG A 278 2.40 -7.65 20.35
C ARG A 278 2.77 -6.25 20.83
N GLU A 279 3.96 -6.06 21.40
CA GLU A 279 4.37 -4.76 21.92
C GLU A 279 4.49 -3.69 20.82
N VAL A 280 5.11 -4.04 19.69
CA VAL A 280 5.23 -3.13 18.54
C VAL A 280 3.85 -2.75 17.98
N LEU A 281 2.95 -3.72 17.85
CA LEU A 281 1.57 -3.49 17.39
C LEU A 281 0.75 -2.67 18.38
N ARG A 282 0.91 -2.90 19.70
CA ARG A 282 0.22 -2.14 20.75
C ARG A 282 0.52 -0.65 20.68
N VAL A 283 1.80 -0.29 20.58
CA VAL A 283 2.24 1.11 20.47
C VAL A 283 1.70 1.71 19.16
N ALA A 284 1.87 1.00 18.04
CA ALA A 284 1.45 1.50 16.75
C ALA A 284 -0.08 1.64 16.60
N ALA A 285 -0.88 0.74 17.17
CA ALA A 285 -2.34 0.83 17.14
C ALA A 285 -2.86 2.08 17.86
N ARG A 286 -2.15 2.55 18.89
CA ARG A 286 -2.49 3.77 19.64
C ARG A 286 -2.05 5.04 18.93
N GLU A 287 -0.92 5.00 18.21
CA GLU A 287 -0.33 6.18 17.59
C GLU A 287 -0.73 6.44 16.14
N LEU A 288 -0.96 5.38 15.35
CA LEU A 288 -1.09 5.51 13.89
C LEU A 288 -2.52 5.60 13.38
N ASP A 289 -3.49 5.25 14.23
CA ASP A 289 -4.91 5.10 13.86
C ASP A 289 -5.10 4.31 12.53
N ASN A 290 -4.29 3.26 12.36
CA ASN A 290 -4.31 2.43 11.16
C ASN A 290 -5.10 1.14 11.42
N ALA A 291 -6.16 0.92 10.63
CA ALA A 291 -7.09 -0.18 10.82
C ALA A 291 -6.44 -1.58 10.71
N ASP A 292 -5.50 -1.77 9.78
CA ASP A 292 -4.79 -3.05 9.63
C ASP A 292 -3.93 -3.35 10.86
N VAL A 293 -3.27 -2.33 11.42
CA VAL A 293 -2.48 -2.45 12.65
C VAL A 293 -3.38 -2.79 13.85
N CYS A 294 -4.55 -2.16 13.98
CA CYS A 294 -5.53 -2.50 15.01
C CYS A 294 -6.01 -3.96 14.89
N PHE A 295 -6.30 -4.42 13.68
CA PHE A 295 -6.71 -5.80 13.44
C PHE A 295 -5.60 -6.79 13.84
N GLU A 296 -4.37 -6.61 13.33
CA GLU A 296 -3.28 -7.51 13.68
C GLU A 296 -2.96 -7.51 15.17
N TYR A 297 -3.05 -6.35 15.84
CA TYR A 297 -2.90 -6.27 17.28
C TYR A 297 -3.95 -7.11 18.01
N ALA A 298 -5.23 -6.92 17.67
CA ALA A 298 -6.33 -7.62 18.30
C ALA A 298 -6.26 -9.14 18.12
N MET A 299 -5.74 -9.62 16.98
CA MET A 299 -5.56 -11.04 16.72
C MET A 299 -4.42 -11.68 17.54
N LEU A 300 -3.55 -10.89 18.18
CA LEU A 300 -2.52 -11.37 19.11
C LEU A 300 -2.94 -11.31 20.59
N LEU A 301 -4.13 -10.76 20.87
CA LEU A 301 -4.66 -10.67 22.22
C LEU A 301 -5.50 -11.91 22.59
N PRO A 302 -5.50 -12.32 23.87
CA PRO A 302 -6.47 -13.28 24.38
C PRO A 302 -7.92 -12.87 24.07
N VAL A 303 -8.81 -13.85 23.94
CA VAL A 303 -10.23 -13.61 23.60
C VAL A 303 -10.93 -12.74 24.65
N ASP A 304 -10.51 -12.85 25.90
CA ASP A 304 -11.00 -12.14 27.08
C ASP A 304 -10.26 -10.82 27.38
N ASP A 305 -9.28 -10.45 26.56
CA ASP A 305 -8.55 -9.20 26.73
C ASP A 305 -9.46 -7.98 26.45
N PRO A 306 -9.56 -7.01 27.38
CA PRO A 306 -10.44 -5.86 27.21
C PRO A 306 -10.06 -4.95 26.03
N GLU A 307 -8.80 -4.97 25.55
CA GLU A 307 -8.38 -4.19 24.38
C GLU A 307 -8.75 -4.87 23.06
N ARG A 308 -9.07 -6.18 23.05
CA ARG A 308 -9.34 -6.93 21.81
C ARG A 308 -10.56 -6.42 21.06
N MET A 309 -11.70 -6.31 21.72
CA MET A 309 -12.97 -5.94 21.07
C MET A 309 -12.92 -4.52 20.47
N PRO A 310 -12.49 -3.47 21.21
CA PRO A 310 -12.43 -2.11 20.65
C PRO A 310 -11.52 -2.00 19.43
N MET A 311 -10.43 -2.79 19.38
CA MET A 311 -9.50 -2.80 18.24
C MET A 311 -10.09 -3.52 17.03
N LEU A 312 -10.80 -4.65 17.24
CA LEU A 312 -11.53 -5.34 16.18
C LEU A 312 -12.64 -4.47 15.59
N GLU A 313 -13.45 -3.83 16.44
CA GLU A 313 -14.53 -2.93 16.00
C GLU A 313 -13.98 -1.78 15.16
N ARG A 314 -12.92 -1.12 15.62
CA ARG A 314 -12.26 -0.04 14.87
C ARG A 314 -11.81 -0.50 13.50
N ALA A 315 -11.18 -1.68 13.42
CA ALA A 315 -10.72 -2.23 12.16
C ALA A 315 -11.89 -2.64 11.24
N ALA A 316 -12.92 -3.27 11.79
CA ALA A 316 -14.09 -3.74 11.05
C ALA A 316 -14.91 -2.58 10.45
N VAL A 317 -15.18 -1.54 11.24
CA VAL A 317 -15.87 -0.31 10.78
C VAL A 317 -15.05 0.44 9.72
N SER A 318 -13.71 0.31 9.77
CA SER A 318 -12.81 0.87 8.76
C SER A 318 -12.71 0.02 7.49
N GLY A 319 -13.47 -1.07 7.39
CA GLY A 319 -13.54 -1.92 6.19
C GLY A 319 -12.45 -2.98 6.09
N VAL A 320 -11.73 -3.31 7.18
CA VAL A 320 -10.79 -4.43 7.17
C VAL A 320 -11.59 -5.75 7.13
N GLU A 321 -11.59 -6.41 5.98
CA GLU A 321 -12.37 -7.63 5.71
C GLU A 321 -12.12 -8.73 6.76
N GLY A 322 -10.86 -8.91 7.18
CA GLY A 322 -10.49 -9.87 8.22
C GLY A 322 -11.14 -9.57 9.57
N ALA A 323 -11.22 -8.30 9.95
CA ALA A 323 -11.84 -7.85 11.19
C ALA A 323 -13.37 -7.98 11.12
N ALA A 324 -13.99 -7.58 10.01
CA ALA A 324 -15.42 -7.75 9.79
C ALA A 324 -15.82 -9.23 9.87
N ARG A 325 -15.04 -10.13 9.24
CA ARG A 325 -15.28 -11.57 9.34
C ARG A 325 -15.19 -12.10 10.77
N GLU A 326 -14.23 -11.62 11.56
CA GLU A 326 -14.08 -12.01 12.96
C GLU A 326 -15.23 -11.47 13.83
N MET A 327 -15.67 -10.23 13.59
CA MET A 327 -16.88 -9.67 14.23
C MET A 327 -18.12 -10.52 13.93
N GLY A 328 -18.31 -10.92 12.67
CA GLY A 328 -19.40 -11.81 12.28
C GLY A 328 -19.38 -13.15 13.01
N ARG A 329 -18.18 -13.75 13.20
CA ARG A 329 -18.03 -14.97 14.01
C ARG A 329 -18.37 -14.75 15.48
N ILE A 330 -17.93 -13.63 16.05
CA ILE A 330 -18.22 -13.27 17.45
C ILE A 330 -19.73 -13.13 17.66
N GLU A 331 -20.44 -12.41 16.79
CA GLU A 331 -21.89 -12.26 16.88
C GLU A 331 -22.64 -13.57 16.65
N ALA A 332 -22.18 -14.42 15.72
CA ALA A 332 -22.75 -15.75 15.50
C ALA A 332 -22.55 -16.68 16.70
N LEU A 333 -21.45 -16.54 17.45
CA LEU A 333 -21.22 -17.26 18.71
C LEU A 333 -22.11 -16.71 19.82
N ARG A 334 -22.22 -15.38 19.93
CA ARG A 334 -23.09 -14.69 20.87
C ARG A 334 -24.56 -15.07 20.66
N ALA A 335 -25.03 -15.26 19.43
CA ALA A 335 -26.40 -15.72 19.15
C ALA A 335 -26.72 -17.10 19.76
N LYS A 336 -25.69 -17.92 20.04
CA LYS A 336 -25.82 -19.26 20.62
C LYS A 336 -25.74 -19.26 22.14
N GLU A 337 -25.59 -18.11 22.80
CA GLU A 337 -25.57 -18.02 24.26
C GLU A 337 -26.91 -18.45 24.86
N GLU A 338 -26.83 -19.20 25.97
CA GLU A 338 -27.99 -19.60 26.74
C GLU A 338 -28.61 -18.39 27.46
N GLY A 339 -29.93 -18.40 27.65
CA GLY A 339 -30.66 -17.33 28.34
C GLY A 339 -31.10 -16.16 27.45
N LEU A 340 -30.72 -16.12 26.18
CA LEU A 340 -31.22 -15.12 25.24
C LEU A 340 -32.67 -15.33 24.85
N SER A 341 -33.42 -14.24 24.74
CA SER A 341 -34.73 -14.22 24.10
C SER A 341 -34.62 -14.50 22.60
N SER A 342 -35.74 -14.89 21.98
CA SER A 342 -35.79 -15.11 20.53
C SER A 342 -35.48 -13.84 19.73
N ALA A 343 -35.82 -12.67 20.27
CA ALA A 343 -35.55 -11.38 19.65
C ALA A 343 -34.04 -11.05 19.67
N GLU A 344 -33.39 -11.18 20.83
CA GLU A 344 -31.94 -10.92 20.96
C GLU A 344 -31.11 -11.90 20.13
N ARG A 345 -31.51 -13.17 20.07
CA ARG A 345 -30.86 -14.16 19.21
C ARG A 345 -30.93 -13.73 17.74
N ARG A 346 -32.12 -13.35 17.28
CA ARG A 346 -32.33 -12.88 15.90
C ARG A 346 -31.54 -11.61 15.60
N GLU A 347 -31.48 -10.66 16.54
CA GLU A 347 -30.67 -9.44 16.38
C GLU A 347 -29.19 -9.77 16.17
N ARG A 348 -28.62 -10.65 17.00
CA ARG A 348 -27.22 -11.09 16.88
C ARG A 348 -26.95 -11.85 15.57
N GLU A 349 -27.90 -12.67 15.11
CA GLU A 349 -27.82 -13.34 13.81
C GLU A 349 -27.81 -12.33 12.66
N VAL A 350 -28.65 -11.29 12.71
CA VAL A 350 -28.67 -10.21 11.70
C VAL A 350 -27.34 -9.45 11.70
N LEU A 351 -26.82 -9.08 12.87
CA LEU A 351 -25.52 -8.40 12.98
C LEU A 351 -24.38 -9.27 12.45
N ALA A 352 -24.38 -10.57 12.77
CA ALA A 352 -23.41 -11.51 12.23
C ALA A 352 -23.44 -11.52 10.69
N ASP A 353 -24.65 -11.57 10.12
CA ASP A 353 -24.88 -11.53 8.68
C ASP A 353 -24.42 -10.21 8.03
N GLU A 354 -24.67 -9.07 8.67
CA GLU A 354 -24.22 -7.76 8.20
C GLU A 354 -22.69 -7.68 8.15
N TRP A 355 -22.00 -8.14 9.20
CA TRP A 355 -20.54 -8.18 9.24
C TRP A 355 -19.94 -9.11 8.18
N LEU A 356 -20.53 -10.28 7.98
CA LEU A 356 -20.11 -11.20 6.92
C LEU A 356 -20.39 -10.63 5.52
N GLY A 357 -21.46 -9.84 5.38
CA GLY A 357 -21.73 -9.05 4.18
C GLY A 357 -20.63 -8.02 3.89
N ILE A 358 -20.20 -7.26 4.90
CA ILE A 358 -19.09 -6.31 4.79
C ILE A 358 -17.78 -7.02 4.41
N ALA A 359 -17.54 -8.22 4.94
CA ALA A 359 -16.36 -9.03 4.63
C ALA A 359 -16.36 -9.60 3.19
N GLY A 360 -17.44 -9.42 2.43
CA GLY A 360 -17.62 -9.97 1.08
C GLY A 360 -17.92 -11.47 1.05
N ASP A 361 -18.22 -12.09 2.20
CA ASP A 361 -18.49 -13.52 2.30
C ASP A 361 -19.92 -13.88 1.88
N LYS A 362 -20.80 -12.87 1.76
CA LYS A 362 -22.17 -13.04 1.25
C LYS A 362 -22.19 -12.73 -0.24
N ALA A 363 -22.54 -13.72 -1.07
CA ALA A 363 -22.97 -13.43 -2.42
C ALA A 363 -24.21 -12.52 -2.33
N LEU A 364 -24.18 -11.36 -2.98
CA LEU A 364 -25.38 -10.57 -3.21
C LEU A 364 -26.33 -11.46 -4.03
N LEU A 365 -27.34 -12.04 -3.36
CA LEU A 365 -28.38 -12.86 -3.99
C LEU A 365 -29.34 -11.98 -4.78
#